data_AF-A0A968FYS3-F1
#
_entry.id   AF-A0A968FYS3-F1
#
_cell.length_a   1.000
_cell.length_b   1.000
_cell.length_c   1.000
_cell.angle_alpha   90.00
_cell.angle_beta   90.00
_cell.angle_gamma   90.00
#
_symmetry.space_group_name_H-M   'P 1'
#
loop_
_entity.id
_entity.type
_entity.pdbx_description
1 polymer ?
#
loop_
_entity_poly.entity_id
_entity_poly.type
_entity_poly.pdbx_seq_one_letter_code
_entity_poly.pdbx_strand_id
1 'polypeptide(L)' 'CVCVFDTPDRVQHMFWRYLEANHPANSGRPCQRSATAIEELYRRMDDLVGRTAARLGKGTVLLVISDHGFKSFQRGVNLN' A
#
# COMPACT_ATOMS: atom_id res chain seq x y z
N CYS A 1 22.72 -3.33 4.46
CA CYS A 1 21.92 -3.39 3.22
C CYS A 1 20.57 -2.77 3.52
N VAL A 2 20.06 -1.90 2.65
CA VAL A 2 18.73 -1.29 2.78
C VAL A 2 18.01 -1.49 1.45
N CYS A 3 16.73 -1.85 1.51
CA CYS A 3 15.86 -1.94 0.34
C CYS A 3 14.57 -1.19 0.67
N VAL A 4 14.11 -0.36 -0.27
CA VAL A 4 12.91 0.47 -0.11
C VAL A 4 11.91 0.06 -1.19
N PHE A 5 10.66 -0.12 -0.79
CA PHE A 5 9.56 -0.44 -1.69
C PHE A 5 8.54 0.70 -1.65
N ASP A 6 8.36 1.41 -2.76
CA ASP A 6 7.39 2.50 -2.92
C ASP A 6 6.02 2.00 -3.41
N THR A 7 5.92 0.72 -3.78
CA THR A 7 4.70 0.13 -4.34
C THR A 7 3.51 0.18 -3.38
N PRO A 8 3.66 -0.07 -2.05
CA PRO A 8 2.58 0.12 -1.08
C PRO A 8 1.93 1.51 -1.13
N ASP A 9 2.73 2.57 -1.25
CA ASP A 9 2.23 3.94 -1.32
C ASP A 9 1.39 4.17 -2.60
N ARG A 10 1.97 3.85 -3.77
CA ARG A 10 1.32 4.07 -5.07
C ARG A 10 0.02 3.27 -5.22
N VAL A 11 0.00 2.02 -4.77
CA VAL A 11 -1.20 1.19 -4.85
C VAL A 11 -2.28 1.74 -3.93
N GLN A 12 -1.95 2.20 -2.73
CA GLN A 12 -2.95 2.84 -1.88
C GLN A 12 -3.50 4.13 -2.51
N HIS A 13 -2.67 4.98 -3.13
CA HIS A 13 -3.15 6.16 -3.86
C HIS A 13 -4.14 5.82 -4.99
N MET A 14 -3.90 4.72 -5.71
CA MET A 14 -4.73 4.34 -6.86
C MET A 14 -6.00 3.57 -6.48
N PHE A 15 -5.97 2.82 -5.37
CA PHE A 15 -7.00 1.84 -5.04
C PHE A 15 -7.76 2.13 -3.73
N TRP A 16 -7.32 3.04 -2.86
CA TRP A 16 -8.01 3.34 -1.60
C TRP A 16 -9.46 3.76 -1.82
N ARG A 17 -9.74 4.49 -2.90
CA ARG A 17 -11.10 4.90 -3.28
C ARG A 17 -12.09 3.74 -3.40
N TYR A 18 -11.64 2.52 -3.68
CA TYR A 18 -12.53 1.36 -3.81
C TYR A 18 -12.90 0.72 -2.46
N LEU A 19 -12.23 1.11 -1.38
CA LEU A 19 -12.61 0.77 -0.01
C LEU A 19 -13.76 1.66 0.51
N GLU A 20 -14.02 2.78 -0.17
CA GLU A 20 -14.98 3.80 0.25
C GLU A 20 -16.09 3.93 -0.80
N ALA A 21 -17.25 3.33 -0.53
CA ALA A 21 -18.40 3.32 -1.45
C ALA A 21 -18.80 4.74 -1.90
N ASN A 22 -18.71 5.72 -0.98
CA ASN A 22 -19.11 7.12 -1.22
C ASN A 22 -17.94 8.02 -1.67
N HIS A 23 -16.79 7.46 -2.07
CA HIS A 23 -15.65 8.27 -2.49
C HIS A 23 -16.00 9.13 -3.71
N PRO A 24 -15.76 10.47 -3.71
CA PRO A 24 -16.18 11.35 -4.80
C PRO A 24 -15.69 10.92 -6.18
N ALA A 25 -14.47 10.39 -6.28
CA ALA A 25 -13.89 9.89 -7.53
C ALA A 25 -14.61 8.67 -8.15
N ASN A 26 -15.49 7.98 -7.40
CA ASN A 26 -16.30 6.86 -7.89
C ASN A 26 -17.65 7.33 -8.47
N SER A 27 -18.06 8.57 -8.23
CA SER A 27 -19.35 9.09 -8.69
C SER A 27 -19.48 9.00 -10.22
N GLY A 28 -20.57 8.38 -10.68
CA GLY A 28 -20.88 8.22 -12.12
C GLY A 28 -19.96 7.27 -12.89
N ARG A 29 -19.13 6.45 -12.20
CA ARG A 29 -18.22 5.48 -12.85
C ARG A 29 -18.53 4.06 -12.37
N PRO A 30 -18.44 3.04 -13.25
CA PRO A 30 -18.55 1.66 -12.81
C PRO A 30 -17.40 1.33 -11.84
N CYS A 31 -17.76 1.03 -10.59
CA CYS A 31 -16.84 0.64 -9.54
C CYS A 31 -16.45 -0.84 -9.72
N GLN A 32 -15.62 -1.13 -10.73
CA GLN A 32 -15.25 -2.51 -11.09
C GLN A 32 -13.78 -2.88 -10.79
N ARG A 33 -13.04 -2.05 -10.05
CA ARG A 33 -11.68 -2.43 -9.60
C ARG A 33 -11.71 -3.00 -8.18
N SER A 34 -10.75 -3.88 -7.90
CA SER A 34 -10.77 -4.69 -6.69
C SER A 34 -10.51 -3.88 -5.43
N ALA A 35 -11.44 -3.97 -4.47
CA ALA A 35 -11.24 -3.56 -3.09
C ALA A 35 -10.13 -4.36 -2.39
N THR A 36 -9.72 -5.50 -2.94
CA THR A 36 -8.67 -6.37 -2.35
C THR A 36 -7.25 -5.95 -2.72
N ALA A 37 -7.06 -5.01 -3.65
CA ALA A 37 -5.73 -4.71 -4.21
C ALA A 37 -4.70 -4.30 -3.14
N ILE A 38 -5.13 -3.53 -2.13
CA ILE A 38 -4.27 -3.11 -1.02
C ILE A 38 -3.96 -4.31 -0.12
N GLU A 39 -4.97 -5.10 0.24
CA GLU A 39 -4.80 -6.29 1.08
C GLU A 39 -3.86 -7.32 0.43
N GLU A 40 -4.07 -7.63 -0.85
CA GLU A 40 -3.22 -8.54 -1.62
C GLU A 40 -1.77 -8.06 -1.68
N LEU A 41 -1.55 -6.76 -1.79
CA LEU A 41 -0.22 -6.19 -1.76
C LEU A 41 0.44 -6.39 -0.39
N TYR A 42 -0.26 -6.11 0.70
CA TYR A 42 0.27 -6.33 2.04
C TYR A 42 0.61 -7.81 2.29
N ARG A 43 -0.22 -8.76 1.80
CA ARG A 43 0.11 -10.19 1.84
C ARG A 43 1.41 -10.54 1.10
N ARG A 44 1.66 -9.91 -0.06
CA ARG A 44 2.92 -10.11 -0.81
C ARG A 44 4.12 -9.49 -0.10
N MET A 45 3.94 -8.36 0.57
CA MET A 45 4.98 -7.72 1.38
C MET A 45 5.34 -8.58 2.60
N ASP A 46 4.33 -9.17 3.25
CA ASP A 46 4.54 -10.10 4.36
C ASP A 46 5.32 -11.37 3.93
N ASP A 47 4.94 -11.98 2.80
CA ASP A 47 5.69 -13.10 2.22
C ASP A 47 7.15 -12.72 1.91
N LEU A 48 7.40 -11.52 1.39
CA LEU A 48 8.77 -11.03 1.15
C LEU A 48 9.58 -10.92 2.45
N VAL A 49 8.97 -10.41 3.53
CA VAL A 49 9.60 -10.36 4.85
C VAL A 49 9.92 -11.77 5.33
N GLY A 50 8.96 -12.70 5.23
CA GLY A 50 9.16 -14.11 5.60
C GLY A 50 10.31 -14.77 4.83
N ARG A 51 10.35 -14.62 3.50
CA ARG A 51 11.44 -15.14 2.64
C ARG A 51 12.79 -14.49 2.93
N THR A 52 12.80 -13.25 3.38
CA THR A 52 14.03 -12.54 3.78
C THR A 52 14.52 -13.08 5.11
N ALA A 53 13.67 -13.14 6.13
CA ALA A 53 13.98 -13.64 7.47
C ALA A 53 14.52 -15.09 7.43
N ALA A 54 13.92 -15.96 6.59
CA ALA A 54 14.36 -17.35 6.43
C ALA A 54 15.80 -17.51 5.89
N ARG A 55 16.37 -16.47 5.27
CA ARG A 55 17.73 -16.47 4.73
C ARG A 55 18.77 -15.84 5.66
N LEU A 56 18.35 -15.26 6.78
CA LEU A 56 19.26 -14.56 7.69
C LEU A 56 20.02 -15.54 8.59
N GLY A 57 21.31 -15.27 8.81
CA GLY A 57 22.13 -16.00 9.76
C GLY A 57 21.82 -15.63 11.21
N LYS A 58 22.20 -16.50 12.15
CA LYS A 58 22.10 -16.22 13.59
C LYS A 58 22.83 -14.91 13.94
N GLY A 59 22.23 -14.10 14.80
CA GLY A 59 22.78 -12.80 15.20
C GLY A 59 22.54 -11.65 14.23
N THR A 60 21.82 -11.88 13.12
CA THR A 60 21.44 -10.80 12.19
C THR A 60 20.23 -10.05 12.72
N VAL A 61 20.27 -8.71 12.67
CA VAL A 61 19.12 -7.84 12.97
C VAL A 61 18.37 -7.54 11.67
N LEU A 62 17.06 -7.79 11.66
CA LEU A 62 16.15 -7.36 10.60
C LEU A 62 15.26 -6.24 11.12
N LEU A 63 15.22 -5.13 10.39
CA LEU A 63 14.37 -3.99 10.67
C LEU A 63 13.38 -3.85 9.52
N VAL A 64 12.08 -3.91 9.83
CA VAL A 64 10.99 -3.60 8.89
C VAL A 64 10.38 -2.28 9.36
N ILE A 65 10.52 -1.23 8.55
CA ILE A 65 10.18 0.14 8.93
C ILE A 65 9.30 0.74 7.84
N SER A 66 8.33 1.56 8.26
CA SER A 66 7.57 2.46 7.40
C SER A 66 7.92 3.89 7.80
N ASP A 67 8.12 4.76 6.82
CA ASP A 67 8.36 6.18 7.02
C ASP A 67 7.06 6.96 7.28
N HIS A 68 5.94 6.49 6.73
CA HIS A 68 4.62 7.07 6.97
C HIS A 68 3.49 6.03 6.99
N GLY A 69 2.30 6.48 7.40
CA GLY A 69 1.04 5.75 7.27
C GLY A 69 0.25 6.18 6.03
N PHE A 70 -1.02 5.77 5.93
CA PHE A 70 -1.87 6.15 4.80
C PHE A 70 -3.26 6.59 5.26
N LYS A 71 -3.91 7.47 4.50
CA LYS A 71 -5.29 7.93 4.72
C LYS A 71 -5.98 8.23 3.40
N SER A 72 -7.31 8.16 3.39
CA SER A 72 -8.12 8.53 2.23
C SER A 72 -7.83 9.93 1.72
N PHE A 73 -7.72 10.05 0.39
CA PHE A 73 -7.53 11.31 -0.32
C PHE A 73 -8.71 11.58 -1.25
N GLN A 74 -9.64 12.42 -0.78
CA GLN A 74 -10.91 12.64 -1.49
C GLN A 74 -10.95 13.93 -2.32
N ARG A 75 -10.16 14.95 -1.94
CA ARG A 75 -10.19 16.29 -2.56
C ARG A 75 -8.79 16.90 -2.53
N GLY A 76 -8.43 17.58 -3.62
CA GLY A 76 -7.24 18.41 -3.72
C GLY A 76 -7.58 19.69 -4.49
N VAL A 77 -6.94 20.80 -4.14
CA VAL A 77 -7.07 22.07 -4.83
C VAL A 77 -5.68 22.47 -5.32
N ASN A 78 -5.56 22.78 -6.60
CA ASN A 78 -4.36 23.42 -7.14
C ASN A 78 -4.55 24.94 -7.12
N LEU A 79 -3.59 25.66 -6.55
CA LEU A 79 -3.64 27.12 -6.38
C LEU A 79 -2.72 27.87 -7.36
N ASN A 80 -2.11 27.16 -8.31
CA ASN A 80 -1.21 27.71 -9.33
C ASN A 80 -1.83 27.62 -10.71
#